data_AF-A0A7Y7CMS4-F1
#
_entry.id   AF-A0A7Y7CMS4-F1
#
_cell.length_a   1.000
_cell.length_b   1.000
_cell.length_c   1.000
_cell.angle_alpha   90.00
_cell.angle_beta   90.00
_cell.angle_gamma   90.00
#
_symmetry.space_group_name_H-M   'P 1'
#
loop_
_entity.id
_entity.type
_entity.pdbx_description
1 polymer ?
#
loop_
_entity_poly.entity_id
_entity_poly.type
_entity_poly.pdbx_seq_one_letter_code
_entity_poly.pdbx_strand_id
1 'polypeptide(L)'
;MSKCAKTDTYTSLLEQYLEICNRAMQENRDRFPYSQIWQAGEQALSGRAVELAVVDDQPKAQKCVTLHSNQIDGPEPEDMRDDPPVMRLSASYLEEVVAHPEKYIENPSLIDWDWLQLRKS
;
A
#
# COMPACT_ATOMS: atom_id res chain seq x y z
N MET A 1 27.06 14.21 -1.20
CA MET A 1 25.80 14.82 -1.68
C MET A 1 24.83 13.73 -2.18
N SER A 2 24.51 12.69 -1.39
CA SER A 2 23.87 11.46 -1.94
C SER A 2 22.63 10.97 -1.17
N LYS A 3 22.06 11.78 -0.28
CA LYS A 3 20.89 11.39 0.54
C LYS A 3 19.55 11.69 -0.18
N CYS A 4 19.40 12.84 -0.83
CA CYS A 4 18.16 13.22 -1.55
C CYS A 4 17.79 12.25 -2.67
N ALA A 5 18.71 11.98 -3.61
CA ALA A 5 18.40 11.18 -4.80
C ALA A 5 17.89 9.75 -4.49
N LYS A 6 18.34 9.16 -3.37
CA LYS A 6 17.89 7.82 -2.95
C LYS A 6 16.53 7.85 -2.27
N THR A 7 16.25 8.85 -1.43
CA THR A 7 14.91 9.04 -0.83
C THR A 7 13.86 9.23 -1.94
N ASP A 8 14.18 10.01 -2.97
CA ASP A 8 13.29 10.23 -4.11
C ASP A 8 13.01 8.92 -4.88
N THR A 9 13.99 8.01 -4.96
CA THR A 9 13.82 6.70 -5.60
C THR A 9 12.86 5.80 -4.81
N TYR A 10 13.01 5.71 -3.48
CA TYR A 10 12.13 4.87 -2.66
C TYR A 10 10.70 5.42 -2.57
N THR A 11 10.54 6.74 -2.54
CA THR A 11 9.22 7.38 -2.66
C THR A 11 8.57 7.00 -3.98
N SER A 12 9.30 7.08 -5.10
CA SER A 12 8.79 6.69 -6.41
C SER A 12 8.44 5.20 -6.52
N LEU A 13 9.22 4.30 -5.89
CA LEU A 13 8.89 2.88 -5.82
C LEU A 13 7.59 2.64 -5.04
N LEU A 14 7.42 3.32 -3.90
CA LEU A 14 6.21 3.19 -3.09
C LEU A 14 4.97 3.72 -3.84
N GLU A 15 5.11 4.81 -4.59
CA GLU A 15 4.02 5.36 -5.41
C GLU A 15 3.62 4.41 -6.55
N GLN A 16 4.58 3.87 -7.28
CA GLN A 16 4.30 2.89 -8.34
C GLN A 16 3.67 1.62 -7.79
N TYR A 17 4.10 1.16 -6.61
CA TYR A 17 3.48 0.03 -5.92
C TYR A 17 2.00 0.30 -5.59
N LEU A 18 1.67 1.49 -5.10
CA LEU A 18 0.28 1.87 -4.81
C LEU A 18 -0.58 1.93 -6.07
N GLU A 19 -0.03 2.44 -7.17
CA GLU A 19 -0.69 2.42 -8.48
C GLU A 19 -0.97 0.98 -8.96
N ILE A 20 0.00 0.08 -8.80
CA ILE A 20 -0.15 -1.35 -9.12
C ILE A 20 -1.23 -1.98 -8.24
N CYS A 21 -1.27 -1.68 -6.94
CA CYS A 21 -2.32 -2.14 -6.05
C CYS A 21 -3.71 -1.67 -6.52
N ASN A 22 -3.85 -0.39 -6.85
CA ASN A 22 -5.09 0.18 -7.38
C ASN A 22 -5.53 -0.48 -8.70
N ARG A 23 -4.60 -0.72 -9.64
CA ARG A 23 -4.90 -1.45 -10.87
C ARG A 23 -5.33 -2.89 -10.59
N ALA A 24 -4.63 -3.59 -9.70
CA ALA A 24 -4.98 -4.94 -9.30
C ALA A 24 -6.38 -5.01 -8.68
N MET A 25 -6.73 -4.03 -7.84
CA MET A 25 -8.08 -3.86 -7.28
C MET A 25 -9.13 -3.64 -8.37
N GLN A 26 -8.89 -2.71 -9.27
CA GLN A 26 -9.82 -2.33 -10.33
C GLN A 26 -10.09 -3.49 -11.30
N GLU A 27 -9.02 -4.14 -11.78
CA GLU A 27 -9.12 -5.21 -12.80
C GLU A 27 -9.73 -6.50 -12.23
N ASN A 28 -9.66 -6.72 -10.91
CA ASN A 28 -10.21 -7.90 -10.25
C ASN A 28 -11.40 -7.58 -9.32
N ARG A 29 -12.00 -6.38 -9.44
CA ARG A 29 -13.08 -5.89 -8.56
C ARG A 29 -14.32 -6.79 -8.49
N ASP A 30 -14.57 -7.56 -9.53
CA ASP A 30 -15.72 -8.46 -9.66
C ASP A 30 -15.32 -9.94 -9.47
N ARG A 31 -14.03 -10.21 -9.21
CA ARG A 31 -13.47 -11.56 -9.13
C ARG A 31 -13.44 -12.05 -7.68
N PHE A 32 -14.12 -13.16 -7.43
CA PHE A 32 -14.03 -13.85 -6.14
C PHE A 32 -12.64 -14.48 -5.96
N PRO A 33 -12.02 -14.41 -4.76
CA PRO A 33 -12.54 -13.82 -3.50
C PRO A 33 -12.11 -12.35 -3.26
N TYR A 34 -11.44 -11.71 -4.20
CA TYR A 34 -10.72 -10.44 -3.95
C TYR A 34 -11.62 -9.29 -3.52
N SER A 35 -12.79 -9.14 -4.17
CA SER A 35 -13.75 -8.08 -3.82
C SER A 35 -14.21 -8.13 -2.37
N GLN A 36 -14.37 -9.34 -1.80
CA GLN A 36 -14.75 -9.53 -0.41
C GLN A 36 -13.60 -9.22 0.56
N ILE A 37 -12.37 -9.55 0.18
CA ILE A 37 -11.18 -9.27 0.97
C ILE A 37 -10.98 -7.76 1.10
N TRP A 38 -11.08 -7.01 0.00
CA TRP A 38 -10.91 -5.56 0.03
C TRP A 38 -12.05 -4.85 0.75
N GLN A 39 -13.29 -5.30 0.57
CA GLN A 39 -14.42 -4.76 1.33
C GLN A 39 -14.25 -4.99 2.84
N ALA A 40 -13.78 -6.18 3.25
CA ALA A 40 -13.48 -6.46 4.65
C ALA A 40 -12.32 -5.59 5.16
N GLY A 41 -11.31 -5.34 4.32
CA GLY A 41 -10.19 -4.44 4.60
C GLY A 41 -10.64 -2.99 4.82
N GLU A 42 -11.46 -2.46 3.91
CA GLU A 42 -12.03 -1.11 4.03
C GLU A 42 -12.83 -0.97 5.34
N GLN A 43 -13.65 -1.97 5.68
CA GLN A 43 -14.38 -1.98 6.95
C GLN A 43 -13.46 -2.04 8.17
N ALA A 44 -12.40 -2.87 8.12
CA ALA A 44 -11.42 -2.99 9.20
C ALA A 44 -10.64 -1.70 9.42
N LEU A 45 -10.29 -0.99 8.34
CA LEU A 45 -9.66 0.31 8.41
C LEU A 45 -10.66 1.39 8.84
N SER A 46 -11.95 1.26 8.52
CA SER A 46 -13.00 2.25 8.90
C SER A 46 -12.61 3.68 8.51
N GLY A 47 -12.05 3.85 7.30
CA GLY A 47 -11.57 5.14 6.78
C GLY A 47 -10.29 5.67 7.43
N ARG A 48 -9.66 4.92 8.35
CA ARG A 48 -8.43 5.37 9.02
C ARG A 48 -7.22 5.27 8.09
N ALA A 49 -6.31 6.24 8.21
CA ALA A 49 -5.03 6.17 7.54
C ALA A 49 -4.14 5.04 8.08
N VAL A 50 -3.33 4.47 7.18
CA VAL A 50 -2.24 3.53 7.46
C VAL A 50 -0.95 4.12 6.90
N GLU A 51 0.16 4.01 7.62
CA GLU A 51 1.46 4.39 7.11
C GLU A 51 2.16 3.20 6.47
N LEU A 52 2.59 3.34 5.22
CA LEU A 52 3.46 2.38 4.54
C LEU A 52 4.89 2.92 4.57
N ALA A 53 5.80 2.17 5.17
CA ALA A 53 7.21 2.55 5.28
C ALA A 53 8.10 1.55 4.54
N VAL A 54 8.98 2.06 3.68
CA VAL A 54 10.03 1.27 3.03
C VAL A 54 11.19 1.13 4.00
N VAL A 55 11.46 -0.08 4.48
CA VAL A 55 12.46 -0.36 5.51
C VAL A 55 13.38 -1.48 5.06
N ASP A 56 14.68 -1.17 4.96
CA ASP A 56 15.75 -2.18 4.94
C ASP A 56 16.40 -2.22 6.34
N ASP A 57 17.29 -1.27 6.65
CA ASP A 57 17.86 -1.10 8.01
C ASP A 57 17.19 0.02 8.81
N GLN A 58 16.73 1.06 8.11
CA GLN A 58 16.09 2.25 8.66
C GLN A 58 15.06 2.75 7.63
N PRO A 59 13.99 3.46 8.04
CA PRO A 59 13.00 4.00 7.10
C PRO A 59 13.67 4.82 5.99
N LYS A 60 13.38 4.46 4.75
CA LYS A 60 13.93 5.08 3.53
C LYS A 60 12.94 6.04 2.88
N ALA A 61 11.67 5.66 2.91
CA ALA A 61 10.52 6.44 2.49
C ALA A 61 9.30 5.99 3.30
N GLN A 62 8.31 6.87 3.42
CA GLN A 62 7.04 6.56 4.07
C GLN A 62 5.91 7.36 3.44
N LYS A 63 4.71 6.78 3.38
CA LYS A 63 3.50 7.44 2.87
C LYS A 63 2.29 6.94 3.63
N CYS A 64 1.47 7.86 4.13
CA CYS A 64 0.17 7.52 4.66
C CYS A 64 -0.83 7.37 3.51
N VAL A 65 -1.71 6.38 3.63
CA VAL A 65 -2.77 6.10 2.67
C VAL A 65 -4.06 5.73 3.39
N THR A 66 -5.18 5.92 2.72
CA THR A 66 -6.50 5.41 3.11
C THR A 66 -7.03 4.47 2.04
N LEU A 67 -8.00 3.63 2.42
CA LEU A 67 -8.75 2.80 1.47
C LEU A 67 -10.22 3.24 1.52
N HIS A 68 -10.73 3.72 0.39
CA HIS A 68 -12.13 4.08 0.22
C HIS A 68 -12.66 3.53 -1.10
N SER A 69 -13.82 2.88 -1.08
CA SER A 69 -14.46 2.30 -2.26
C SER A 69 -13.53 1.42 -3.10
N ASN A 70 -12.72 0.58 -2.44
CA ASN A 70 -11.66 -0.22 -3.07
C ASN A 70 -10.64 0.58 -3.90
N GLN A 71 -10.36 1.81 -3.47
CA GLN A 71 -9.32 2.66 -4.04
C GLN A 71 -8.41 3.19 -2.92
N ILE A 72 -7.11 3.11 -3.16
CA ILE A 72 -6.08 3.63 -2.28
C ILE A 72 -5.74 5.05 -2.68
N ASP A 73 -5.91 5.98 -1.75
CA ASP A 73 -5.65 7.40 -1.94
C ASP A 73 -4.80 7.98 -0.78
N GLY A 74 -4.41 9.24 -0.91
CA GLY A 74 -3.83 9.98 0.21
C GLY A 74 -4.89 10.30 1.27
N PRO A 75 -4.54 10.30 2.56
CA PRO A 75 -5.49 10.60 3.63
C PRO A 75 -5.95 12.06 3.59
N GLU A 76 -7.23 12.29 3.91
CA GLU A 76 -7.71 13.60 4.30
C GLU A 76 -7.27 13.93 5.75
N PRO A 77 -7.27 15.21 6.16
CA PRO A 77 -6.87 15.59 7.52
C PRO A 77 -7.66 14.87 8.64
N GLU A 78 -8.91 14.49 8.37
CA GLU A 78 -9.79 13.77 9.29
C GLU A 78 -9.48 12.27 9.42
N ASP A 79 -8.83 11.69 8.41
CA ASP A 79 -8.44 10.27 8.41
C ASP A 79 -7.15 10.03 9.19
N MET A 80 -6.35 11.09 9.35
CA MET A 80 -5.09 11.07 10.08
C MET A 80 -5.35 10.97 11.59
N ARG A 81 -4.77 9.91 12.18
CA ARG A 81 -4.67 9.77 13.64
C ARG A 81 -3.29 10.21 14.09
N ASP A 82 -3.17 10.55 15.38
CA ASP A 82 -1.88 10.92 15.99
C ASP A 82 -0.80 9.82 15.88
N ASP A 83 -1.19 8.58 15.62
CA ASP A 83 -0.30 7.42 15.47
C ASP A 83 -0.98 6.33 14.60
N PRO A 84 -0.87 6.42 13.26
CA PRO A 84 -1.41 5.40 12.36
C PRO A 84 -0.59 4.11 12.46
N PRO A 85 -1.22 2.93 12.31
CA PRO A 85 -0.46 1.68 12.24
C PRO A 85 0.49 1.72 11.03
N VAL A 86 1.70 1.19 11.22
CA VAL A 86 2.76 1.19 10.21
C VAL A 86 2.97 -0.20 9.64
N MET A 87 2.79 -0.37 8.32
CA MET A 87 3.28 -1.53 7.59
C MET A 87 4.71 -1.27 7.10
N ARG A 88 5.60 -2.23 7.32
CA ARG A 88 6.98 -2.16 6.81
C ARG A 88 7.10 -3.03 5.57
N LEU A 89 7.53 -2.42 4.47
CA LEU A 89 7.78 -3.07 3.17
C LEU A 89 9.28 -3.05 2.90
N SER A 90 9.85 -4.14 2.37
CA SER A 90 11.26 -4.11 1.94
C SER A 90 11.40 -3.41 0.60
N ALA A 91 12.55 -2.76 0.35
CA ALA A 91 12.83 -2.16 -0.94
C ALA A 91 12.85 -3.21 -2.05
N SER A 92 13.46 -4.38 -1.79
CA SER A 92 13.57 -5.47 -2.77
C SER A 92 12.21 -6.01 -3.22
N TYR A 93 11.22 -6.03 -2.33
CA TYR A 93 9.85 -6.44 -2.69
C TYR A 93 9.21 -5.41 -3.61
N LEU A 94 9.30 -4.11 -3.28
CA LEU A 94 8.78 -3.05 -4.13
C LEU A 94 9.44 -3.03 -5.51
N GLU A 95 10.76 -3.20 -5.58
CA GLU A 95 11.50 -3.30 -6.84
C GLU A 95 11.00 -4.47 -7.70
N GLU A 96 10.79 -5.65 -7.11
CA GLU A 96 10.24 -6.82 -7.82
C GLU A 96 8.81 -6.57 -8.32
N VAL A 97 7.96 -5.92 -7.52
CA VAL A 97 6.58 -5.59 -7.91
C VAL A 97 6.57 -4.59 -9.07
N VAL A 98 7.37 -3.53 -8.96
CA VAL A 98 7.46 -2.48 -9.99
C VAL A 98 8.13 -2.99 -11.27
N ALA A 99 9.09 -3.92 -11.19
CA ALA A 99 9.72 -4.52 -12.36
C ALA A 99 8.77 -5.46 -13.12
N HIS A 100 7.77 -6.02 -12.46
CA HIS A 100 6.86 -7.03 -13.01
C HIS A 100 5.38 -6.74 -12.71
N PRO A 101 4.83 -5.55 -13.05
CA PRO A 101 3.53 -5.11 -12.58
C PRO A 101 2.39 -6.05 -12.97
N GLU A 102 2.36 -6.51 -14.22
CA GLU A 102 1.28 -7.36 -14.74
C GLU A 102 1.18 -8.71 -13.99
N LYS A 103 2.30 -9.27 -13.51
CA LYS A 103 2.32 -10.48 -12.67
C LYS A 103 1.47 -10.30 -11.40
N TYR A 104 1.51 -9.11 -10.80
CA TYR A 104 0.79 -8.81 -9.56
C TYR A 104 -0.65 -8.34 -9.81
N ILE A 105 -0.89 -7.66 -10.94
CA ILE A 105 -2.24 -7.21 -11.34
C ILE A 105 -3.11 -8.42 -11.74
N GLU A 106 -2.59 -9.34 -12.55
CA GLU A 106 -3.32 -10.55 -12.97
C GLU A 106 -3.55 -11.53 -11.82
N ASN A 107 -2.64 -11.52 -10.84
CA ASN A 107 -2.70 -12.37 -9.65
C ASN A 107 -2.55 -11.56 -8.34
N PRO A 108 -3.62 -10.88 -7.88
CA PRO A 108 -3.57 -10.05 -6.69
C PRO A 108 -3.16 -10.78 -5.42
N SER A 109 -3.25 -12.12 -5.37
CA SER A 109 -2.78 -12.90 -4.21
C SER A 109 -1.28 -12.82 -3.94
N LEU A 110 -0.49 -12.33 -4.91
CA LEU A 110 0.95 -12.10 -4.76
C LEU A 110 1.28 -10.78 -4.06
N ILE A 111 0.31 -9.87 -3.93
CA ILE A 111 0.48 -8.61 -3.24
C ILE A 111 0.30 -8.82 -1.74
N ASP A 112 1.18 -8.23 -0.95
CA ASP A 112 1.05 -8.17 0.50
C ASP A 112 -0.07 -7.20 0.91
N TRP A 113 -1.24 -7.77 1.19
CA TRP A 113 -2.44 -7.06 1.63
C TRP A 113 -2.55 -6.95 3.15
N ASP A 114 -1.54 -7.32 3.92
CA ASP A 114 -1.64 -7.39 5.39
C ASP A 114 -1.95 -6.02 6.01
N TRP A 115 -1.59 -4.92 5.35
CA TRP A 115 -1.94 -3.57 5.81
C TRP A 115 -3.46 -3.32 5.90
N LEU A 116 -4.27 -4.04 5.13
CA LEU A 116 -5.74 -3.97 5.20
C LEU A 116 -6.29 -4.55 6.51
N GLN A 117 -5.52 -5.39 7.18
CA GLN A 117 -5.93 -6.06 8.41
C GLN A 117 -5.35 -5.40 9.66
N LEU A 118 -4.59 -4.31 9.51
CA LEU A 118 -3.99 -3.61 10.64
C LEU A 118 -5.06 -3.03 11.56
N ARG A 119 -5.28 -3.71 12.67
CA ARG A 119 -6.10 -3.23 13.79
C ARG A 119 -5.20 -2.50 14.77
N LYS A 120 -5.72 -1.44 15.38
CA LYS A 120 -5.12 -0.95 16.63
C LYS A 120 -5.44 -2.01 17.68
N SER A 121 -4.40 -2.63 18.26
CA SER A 121 -4.52 -3.40 19.50
C SER A 121 -4.89 -2.49 20.66
#